data_AF-A0A2D6LPH7-F1
#
_entry.id   AF-A0A2D6LPH7-F1
#
_cell.length_a   1.000
_cell.length_b   1.000
_cell.length_c   1.000
_cell.angle_alpha   90.00
_cell.angle_beta   90.00
_cell.angle_gamma   90.00
#
_symmetry.space_group_name_H-M   'P 1'
#
loop_
_entity.id
_entity.type
_entity.pdbx_description
1 polymer ?
#
loop_
_entity_poly.entity_id
_entity_poly.type
_entity_poly.pdbx_seq_one_letter_code
_entity_poly.pdbx_strand_id
1 'polypeptide(L)'
;MNLVVSDPKTKKAYLKKIDSPKPFIGKKIGEEIELGLFGLDGYKAKITGGSDKQGFPLRPDLEGSNRKKIYIVKDAKHGIRKKVSKRGNLISEEISQINLKVIKEGNKKLEELLGGKTEEKKEEKTSFAEKAVKESLAGVGNAPTPPPTKKARH
;
A
#
# COMPACT_ATOMS: atom_id res chain seq x y z
N MET A 1 -0.14 6.98 -6.86
CA MET A 1 -1.21 6.92 -5.85
C MET A 1 -1.67 5.48 -5.70
N ASN A 2 -1.97 5.03 -4.48
CA ASN A 2 -2.43 3.68 -4.20
C ASN A 2 -3.96 3.63 -4.19
N LEU A 3 -4.54 2.74 -4.97
CA LEU A 3 -5.98 2.52 -5.02
C LEU A 3 -6.29 1.16 -4.42
N VAL A 4 -7.01 1.16 -3.30
CA VAL A 4 -7.45 -0.06 -2.63
C VAL A 4 -8.91 -0.32 -2.97
N VAL A 5 -9.17 -1.38 -3.72
CA VAL A 5 -10.52 -1.78 -4.14
C VAL A 5 -10.96 -2.94 -3.27
N SER A 6 -11.92 -2.70 -2.40
CA SER A 6 -12.52 -3.72 -1.54
C SER A 6 -13.85 -4.19 -2.10
N ASP A 7 -13.97 -5.50 -2.28
CA ASP A 7 -15.21 -6.15 -2.66
C ASP A 7 -15.88 -6.79 -1.43
N PRO A 8 -17.07 -6.30 -1.01
CA PRO A 8 -17.76 -6.83 0.17
C PRO A 8 -18.26 -8.27 0.00
N LYS A 9 -18.47 -8.75 -1.23
CA LYS A 9 -18.99 -10.10 -1.49
C LYS A 9 -17.89 -11.15 -1.37
N THR A 10 -16.78 -10.93 -2.05
CA THR A 10 -15.60 -11.82 -1.97
C THR A 10 -14.79 -11.62 -0.70
N LYS A 11 -15.04 -10.53 0.05
CA LYS A 11 -14.29 -10.09 1.25
C LYS A 11 -12.79 -9.90 0.97
N LYS A 12 -12.42 -9.75 -0.30
CA LYS A 12 -11.05 -9.51 -0.74
C LYS A 12 -10.86 -8.04 -1.06
N ALA A 13 -9.63 -7.58 -0.86
CA ALA A 13 -9.19 -6.25 -1.22
C ALA A 13 -7.97 -6.34 -2.12
N TYR A 14 -7.95 -5.51 -3.16
CA TYR A 14 -6.89 -5.50 -4.16
C TYR A 14 -6.24 -4.13 -4.21
N LEU A 15 -4.91 -4.11 -4.30
CA LEU A 15 -4.12 -2.90 -4.44
C LEU A 15 -3.79 -2.69 -5.92
N LYS A 16 -4.15 -1.52 -6.45
CA LYS A 16 -3.73 -1.04 -7.78
C LYS A 16 -2.92 0.23 -7.63
N LYS A 17 -1.70 0.25 -8.17
CA LYS A 17 -0.93 1.49 -8.30
C LYS A 17 -1.39 2.26 -9.54
N ILE A 18 -1.57 3.56 -9.39
CA ILE A 18 -2.03 4.46 -10.44
C ILE A 18 -1.07 5.65 -10.53
N ASP A 19 -0.65 5.98 -11.75
CA ASP A 19 0.22 7.12 -12.03
C ASP A 19 -0.56 8.42 -12.19
N SER A 20 -1.79 8.36 -12.71
CA SER A 20 -2.64 9.53 -12.97
C SER A 20 -3.83 9.64 -12.01
N PRO A 21 -3.74 10.45 -10.93
CA PRO A 21 -4.83 10.63 -9.96
C PRO A 21 -5.93 11.61 -10.41
N LYS A 22 -5.77 12.27 -11.57
CA LYS A 22 -6.65 13.34 -12.08
C LYS A 22 -8.16 13.06 -11.95
N PRO A 23 -8.67 11.84 -12.25
CA PRO A 23 -10.12 11.58 -12.20
C PRO A 23 -10.73 11.55 -10.79
N PHE A 24 -9.90 11.51 -9.74
CA PHE A 24 -10.35 11.54 -8.35
C PHE A 24 -10.28 12.93 -7.72
N ILE A 25 -9.50 13.85 -8.30
CA ILE A 25 -9.31 15.19 -7.75
C ILE A 25 -10.65 15.95 -7.80
N GLY A 26 -11.00 16.61 -6.70
CA GLY A 26 -12.24 17.38 -6.58
C GLY A 26 -13.46 16.55 -6.17
N LYS A 27 -13.34 15.22 -6.12
CA LYS A 27 -14.41 14.35 -5.61
C LYS A 27 -14.42 14.29 -4.09
N LYS A 28 -15.59 14.05 -3.52
CA LYS A 28 -15.77 13.91 -2.07
C LYS A 28 -15.86 12.45 -1.65
N ILE A 29 -15.49 12.19 -0.39
CA ILE A 29 -15.75 10.91 0.26
C ILE A 29 -17.25 10.66 0.29
N GLY A 30 -17.66 9.46 -0.11
CA GLY A 30 -19.06 9.07 -0.24
C GLY A 30 -19.60 9.15 -1.67
N GLU A 31 -18.86 9.74 -2.61
CA GLU A 31 -19.26 9.75 -4.02
C GLU A 31 -19.00 8.41 -4.71
N GLU A 32 -19.83 8.14 -5.72
CA GLU A 32 -19.71 6.97 -6.59
C GLU A 32 -18.93 7.32 -7.85
N ILE A 33 -18.03 6.41 -8.26
CA ILE A 33 -17.13 6.61 -9.39
C ILE A 33 -17.09 5.34 -10.23
N GLU A 34 -17.05 5.56 -11.54
CA GLU A 34 -16.79 4.52 -12.54
C GLU A 34 -15.30 4.26 -12.67
N LEU A 35 -14.91 2.99 -12.63
CA LEU A 35 -13.49 2.59 -12.61
C LEU A 35 -12.96 2.18 -13.99
N GLY A 36 -13.71 2.39 -15.06
CA GLY A 36 -13.29 2.06 -16.44
C GLY A 36 -11.98 2.76 -16.85
N LEU A 37 -11.78 4.02 -16.44
CA LEU A 37 -10.52 4.76 -16.66
C LEU A 37 -9.28 4.08 -16.05
N PHE A 38 -9.49 3.18 -15.10
CA PHE A 38 -8.43 2.44 -14.42
C PHE A 38 -8.41 0.96 -14.83
N GLY A 39 -8.97 0.60 -15.99
CA GLY A 39 -9.00 -0.78 -16.50
C GLY A 39 -9.87 -1.73 -15.67
N LEU A 40 -10.87 -1.18 -14.98
CA LEU A 40 -11.90 -1.92 -14.26
C LEU A 40 -13.26 -1.61 -14.92
N ASP A 41 -13.40 -2.06 -16.15
CA ASP A 41 -14.57 -1.75 -16.97
C ASP A 41 -15.85 -2.36 -16.40
N GLY A 42 -16.91 -1.55 -16.37
CA GLY A 42 -18.20 -1.93 -15.80
C GLY A 42 -18.27 -1.87 -14.27
N TYR A 43 -17.16 -1.63 -13.57
CA TYR A 43 -17.18 -1.50 -12.11
C TYR A 43 -17.57 -0.08 -11.67
N LYS A 44 -18.50 -0.01 -10.72
CA LYS A 44 -18.77 1.21 -9.95
C LYS A 44 -18.39 1.01 -8.49
N ALA A 45 -17.68 1.98 -7.93
CA ALA A 45 -17.24 1.94 -6.55
C ALA A 45 -17.47 3.27 -5.84
N LYS A 46 -17.69 3.19 -4.53
CA LYS A 46 -17.83 4.33 -3.63
C LYS A 46 -16.52 4.64 -2.97
N ILE A 47 -16.15 5.93 -2.92
CA ILE A 47 -15.04 6.37 -2.08
C ILE A 47 -15.44 6.26 -0.62
N THR A 48 -14.73 5.44 0.16
CA THR A 48 -14.97 5.32 1.60
C THR A 48 -14.00 6.15 2.43
N GLY A 49 -12.83 6.49 1.88
CA GLY A 49 -11.84 7.30 2.56
C GLY A 49 -10.45 7.10 1.99
N GLY A 50 -9.43 7.27 2.83
CA GLY A 50 -8.04 7.19 2.40
C GLY A 50 -7.09 7.90 3.37
N SER A 51 -5.85 8.09 2.94
CA SER A 51 -4.79 8.73 3.71
C SER A 51 -3.99 9.72 2.88
N ASP A 52 -3.52 10.78 3.55
CA ASP A 52 -2.59 11.75 3.02
C ASP A 52 -1.18 11.13 2.85
N LYS A 53 -0.28 11.77 2.09
CA LYS A 53 1.15 11.43 1.97
C LYS A 53 1.86 11.29 3.32
N GLN A 54 1.38 12.03 4.33
CA GLN A 54 1.94 12.00 5.69
C GLN A 54 1.15 11.09 6.64
N GLY A 55 0.27 10.22 6.10
CA GLY A 55 -0.45 9.20 6.87
C GLY A 55 -1.68 9.71 7.64
N PHE A 56 -2.04 10.99 7.52
CA PHE A 56 -3.26 11.50 8.14
C PHE A 56 -4.50 10.96 7.42
N PRO A 57 -5.47 10.38 8.14
CA PRO A 57 -6.66 9.83 7.51
C PRO A 57 -7.62 10.95 7.09
N LEU A 58 -8.32 10.70 5.99
CA LEU A 58 -9.42 11.51 5.52
C LEU A 58 -10.65 11.32 6.40
N ARG A 59 -11.45 12.37 6.60
CA ARG A 59 -12.69 12.32 7.40
C ARG A 59 -13.87 12.92 6.62
N PRO A 60 -14.99 12.19 6.45
CA PRO A 60 -16.13 12.64 5.63
C PRO A 60 -16.80 13.90 6.18
N ASP A 61 -16.85 14.06 7.50
CA ASP A 61 -17.49 15.21 8.17
C ASP A 61 -16.75 16.53 7.95
N LEU A 62 -15.46 16.49 7.57
CA LEU A 62 -14.62 17.67 7.49
C LEU A 62 -14.60 18.19 6.06
N GLU A 63 -15.21 19.34 5.83
CA GLU A 63 -15.22 19.92 4.48
C GLU A 63 -13.86 20.48 4.06
N GLY A 64 -13.57 20.33 2.76
CA GLY A 64 -12.41 20.89 2.08
C GLY A 64 -11.27 19.90 1.91
N SER A 65 -10.20 20.34 1.25
CA SER A 65 -9.00 19.52 1.03
C SER A 65 -8.01 19.63 2.19
N ASN A 66 -7.97 20.75 2.91
CA ASN A 66 -6.94 21.02 3.93
C ASN A 66 -7.09 20.17 5.20
N ARG A 67 -6.02 20.12 6.00
CA ARG A 67 -6.06 19.51 7.34
C ARG A 67 -6.64 20.47 8.36
N LYS A 68 -7.49 19.93 9.23
CA LYS A 68 -8.09 20.66 10.35
C LYS A 68 -7.74 19.95 11.65
N LYS A 69 -7.45 20.74 12.69
CA LYS A 69 -7.25 20.23 14.05
C LYS A 69 -8.60 20.19 14.75
N ILE A 70 -9.04 19.00 15.12
CA ILE A 70 -10.32 18.77 15.80
C ILE A 70 -10.13 18.05 17.13
N TYR A 71 -11.03 18.27 18.06
CA TYR A 71 -11.08 17.47 19.29
C TYR A 71 -11.79 16.15 19.01
N ILE A 72 -11.14 15.04 19.33
CA ILE A 72 -11.71 13.71 19.31
C ILE A 72 -11.77 13.22 20.75
N VAL A 73 -12.92 12.64 21.13
CA VAL A 73 -13.06 11.99 22.43
C VAL A 73 -12.16 10.77 22.44
N LYS A 74 -11.18 10.75 23.35
CA LYS A 74 -10.29 9.60 23.55
C LYS A 74 -10.94 8.63 24.52
N ASP A 75 -11.40 9.14 25.65
CA ASP A 75 -12.01 8.35 26.72
C ASP A 75 -13.32 9.01 27.17
N ALA A 76 -14.45 8.48 26.71
CA ALA A 76 -15.77 9.04 27.02
C ALA A 76 -16.09 9.00 28.53
N LYS A 77 -15.64 7.95 29.23
CA LYS A 77 -15.88 7.75 30.67
C LYS A 77 -15.23 8.82 31.56
N HIS A 78 -14.07 9.34 31.15
CA HIS A 78 -13.31 10.35 31.90
C HIS A 78 -13.35 11.74 31.26
N GLY A 79 -14.17 11.93 30.21
CA GLY A 79 -14.27 13.21 29.51
C GLY A 79 -13.01 13.64 28.76
N ILE A 80 -12.05 12.74 28.52
CA ILE A 80 -10.75 13.11 27.93
C ILE A 80 -10.93 13.34 26.43
N ARG A 81 -10.61 14.56 25.99
CA ARG A 81 -10.58 14.96 24.58
C ARG A 81 -9.16 15.27 24.15
N LYS A 82 -8.76 14.78 22.97
CA LYS A 82 -7.45 15.06 22.37
C LYS A 82 -7.63 15.86 21.09
N LYS A 83 -6.82 16.92 20.93
CA LYS A 83 -6.74 17.66 19.67
C LYS A 83 -5.90 16.86 18.67
N VAL A 84 -6.52 16.43 17.57
CA VAL A 84 -5.91 15.59 16.53
C VAL A 84 -6.10 16.25 15.18
N SER A 85 -5.06 16.24 14.34
CA SER A 85 -5.14 16.68 12.95
C SER A 85 -5.78 15.60 12.09
N LYS A 86 -6.79 15.97 11.30
CA LYS A 86 -7.43 15.09 10.30
C LYS A 86 -7.51 15.83 8.97
N ARG A 87 -7.47 15.09 7.88
CA ARG A 87 -7.62 15.65 6.52
C ARG A 87 -9.11 15.77 6.19
N GLY A 88 -9.48 16.78 5.41
CA GLY A 88 -10.84 16.97 4.96
C GLY A 88 -11.34 15.88 3.99
N ASN A 89 -12.56 16.04 3.51
CA ASN A 89 -13.30 15.07 2.71
C ASN A 89 -13.08 15.21 1.20
N LEU A 90 -12.48 16.30 0.74
CA LEU A 90 -12.20 16.55 -0.66
C LEU A 90 -10.88 15.89 -1.06
N ILE A 91 -10.90 15.12 -2.14
CA ILE A 91 -9.70 14.48 -2.67
C ILE A 91 -8.83 15.50 -3.40
N SER A 92 -7.56 15.59 -3.00
CA SER A 92 -6.52 16.39 -3.63
C SER A 92 -5.27 15.56 -3.95
N GLU A 93 -4.32 16.15 -4.68
CA GLU A 93 -3.06 15.52 -5.12
C GLU A 93 -2.12 15.10 -3.97
N GLU A 94 -2.39 15.56 -2.76
CA GLU A 94 -1.61 15.23 -1.56
C GLU A 94 -2.00 13.88 -0.96
N ILE A 95 -3.02 13.20 -1.50
CA ILE A 95 -3.46 11.91 -1.01
C ILE A 95 -2.54 10.81 -1.54
N SER A 96 -2.10 9.92 -0.63
CA SER A 96 -1.27 8.76 -0.99
C SER A 96 -2.12 7.56 -1.38
N GLN A 97 -3.22 7.33 -0.66
CA GLN A 97 -4.07 6.17 -0.84
C GLN A 97 -5.56 6.55 -0.80
N ILE A 98 -6.35 5.96 -1.70
CA ILE A 98 -7.82 5.98 -1.66
C ILE A 98 -8.33 4.56 -1.41
N ASN A 99 -9.33 4.47 -0.53
CA ASN A 99 -10.09 3.26 -0.27
C ASN A 99 -11.43 3.33 -0.99
N LEU A 100 -11.72 2.30 -1.77
CA LEU A 100 -12.94 2.14 -2.53
C LEU A 100 -13.71 0.90 -2.08
N LYS A 101 -15.04 1.01 -2.10
CA LYS A 101 -15.95 -0.12 -1.90
C LYS A 101 -16.74 -0.36 -3.17
N VAL A 102 -16.67 -1.58 -3.71
CA VAL A 102 -17.42 -1.96 -4.91
C VAL A 102 -18.93 -1.97 -4.60
N ILE A 103 -19.71 -1.31 -5.45
CA ILE A 103 -21.18 -1.30 -5.41
C ILE A 103 -21.73 -2.17 -6.55
N LYS A 104 -21.24 -1.94 -7.77
CA LYS A 104 -21.64 -2.69 -8.96
C LYS A 104 -20.44 -3.43 -9.52
N GLU A 105 -20.66 -4.71 -9.79
CA GLU A 105 -19.68 -5.58 -10.44
C GLU A 105 -19.68 -5.33 -11.94
N GLY A 106 -18.48 -5.36 -12.52
CA GLY A 106 -18.27 -5.31 -13.96
C GLY A 106 -18.22 -6.70 -14.60
N ASN A 107 -17.81 -6.73 -15.86
CA ASN A 107 -17.91 -7.91 -16.72
C ASN A 107 -16.87 -9.01 -16.42
N LYS A 108 -15.72 -8.67 -15.82
CA LYS A 108 -14.62 -9.60 -15.53
C LYS A 108 -14.30 -9.60 -14.05
N LYS A 109 -14.00 -10.77 -13.47
CA LYS A 109 -13.69 -10.89 -12.03
C LYS A 109 -12.49 -10.03 -11.65
N LEU A 110 -12.58 -9.37 -10.48
CA LEU A 110 -11.48 -8.57 -9.91
C LEU A 110 -10.19 -9.38 -9.74
N GLU A 111 -10.31 -10.69 -9.48
CA GLU A 111 -9.17 -11.61 -9.37
C GLU A 111 -8.36 -11.71 -10.67
N GLU A 112 -8.99 -11.65 -11.83
CA GLU A 112 -8.29 -11.72 -13.11
C GLU A 112 -7.66 -10.37 -13.48
N LEU A 113 -8.33 -9.28 -13.10
CA LEU A 113 -7.90 -7.92 -13.40
C LEU A 113 -6.80 -7.40 -12.45
N LEU A 114 -6.76 -7.90 -11.21
CA LEU A 114 -5.88 -7.40 -10.14
C LEU A 114 -5.09 -8.50 -9.43
N GLY A 115 -5.42 -9.78 -9.64
CA GLY A 115 -4.72 -10.92 -9.00
C GLY A 115 -3.36 -11.25 -9.62
N GLY A 116 -2.99 -10.60 -10.73
CA GLY A 116 -1.63 -10.59 -11.23
C GLY A 116 -0.92 -9.30 -10.80
N LYS A 117 0.04 -9.41 -9.87
CA LYS A 117 0.94 -8.34 -9.38
C LYS A 117 0.31 -7.37 -8.37
N THR A 118 0.02 -7.88 -7.16
CA THR A 118 0.58 -7.20 -5.99
C THR A 118 2.10 -7.24 -6.17
N GLU A 119 2.66 -6.18 -6.76
CA GLU A 119 4.07 -5.89 -6.62
C GLU A 119 4.35 -5.81 -5.12
N GLU A 120 4.86 -6.91 -4.60
CA GLU A 120 5.70 -6.94 -3.41
C GLU A 120 6.79 -5.88 -3.61
N LYS A 121 6.56 -4.66 -3.14
CA LYS A 121 7.62 -3.97 -2.41
C LYS A 121 7.63 -4.58 -1.00
N LYS A 122 8.00 -5.86 -0.93
CA LYS A 122 8.90 -6.31 0.12
C LYS A 122 10.16 -5.49 -0.13
N GLU A 123 10.29 -4.39 0.58
CA GLU A 123 11.61 -3.83 0.81
C GLU A 123 12.47 -4.98 1.32
N GLU A 124 13.49 -5.33 0.55
CA GLU A 124 14.56 -6.22 0.95
C GLU A 124 15.19 -5.65 2.23
N LYS A 125 14.68 -6.08 3.38
CA LYS A 125 15.50 -6.29 4.56
C LYS A 125 15.75 -7.78 4.65
N THR A 126 16.42 -8.33 3.64
CA THR A 126 17.28 -9.49 3.89
C THR A 126 18.27 -9.02 4.93
N SER A 127 18.07 -9.53 6.14
CA SER A 127 18.79 -9.15 7.33
C SER A 127 20.30 -9.22 7.08
N PHE A 128 21.04 -8.26 7.63
CA PHE A 128 22.51 -8.27 7.64
C PHE A 128 23.08 -9.60 8.17
N ALA A 129 22.30 -10.30 9.01
CA ALA A 129 22.58 -11.63 9.53
C ALA A 129 22.63 -12.72 8.43
N GLU A 130 21.75 -12.72 7.44
CA GLU A 130 21.79 -13.73 6.36
C GLU A 130 22.97 -13.52 5.40
N LYS A 131 23.38 -12.26 5.16
CA LYS A 131 24.58 -11.96 4.38
C LYS A 131 25.86 -12.39 5.12
N ALA A 132 25.96 -12.12 6.42
CA ALA A 132 27.11 -12.53 7.25
C ALA A 132 27.22 -14.06 7.41
N VAL A 133 26.09 -14.78 7.45
CA VAL A 133 26.08 -16.25 7.51
C VAL A 133 26.53 -16.86 6.17
N LYS A 134 26.16 -16.26 5.03
CA LYS A 134 26.63 -16.74 3.71
C LYS A 134 28.13 -16.51 3.49
N GLU A 135 28.65 -15.37 3.96
CA GLU A 135 30.07 -15.04 3.84
C GLU A 135 30.96 -15.91 4.73
N SER A 136 30.48 -16.26 5.94
CA SER A 136 31.20 -17.17 6.83
C SER A 136 31.20 -18.64 6.35
N LEU A 137 30.10 -19.13 5.74
CA LEU A 137 30.05 -20.47 5.15
C LEU A 137 30.91 -20.64 3.89
N ALA A 138 31.11 -19.58 3.10
CA ALA A 138 31.97 -19.63 1.92
C ALA A 138 33.47 -19.73 2.25
N GLY A 139 33.89 -19.40 3.48
CA GLY A 139 35.28 -19.42 3.92
C GLY A 139 35.83 -20.78 4.38
N VAL A 140 35.00 -21.80 4.59
CA VAL A 140 35.43 -23.08 5.20
C VAL A 140 35.93 -24.12 4.18
N GLY A 141 35.96 -23.79 2.88
CA GLY A 141 36.17 -24.80 1.81
C GLY A 141 37.50 -24.80 1.06
N ASN A 142 38.38 -23.81 1.23
CA ASN A 142 39.57 -23.69 0.37
C ASN A 142 40.88 -23.69 1.17
N ALA A 143 41.24 -24.85 1.70
CA ALA A 143 42.61 -25.11 2.13
C ALA A 143 43.44 -25.50 0.89
N PRO A 144 44.50 -24.76 0.51
CA PRO A 144 45.36 -25.19 -0.58
C PRO A 144 46.11 -26.47 -0.17
N THR A 145 45.90 -27.56 -0.91
CA THR A 145 46.71 -28.77 -0.80
C THR A 145 48.17 -28.44 -1.13
N PRO A 146 49.16 -28.88 -0.33
CA PRO A 146 50.56 -28.61 -0.61
C PRO A 146 51.01 -29.30 -1.92
N PRO A 147 51.90 -28.67 -2.70
CA PRO A 147 52.37 -29.23 -3.96
C PRO A 147 53.22 -30.50 -3.74
N PRO A 148 53.17 -31.49 -4.66
CA PRO A 148 53.93 -32.72 -4.53
C PRO A 148 55.43 -32.45 -4.67
N THR A 149 56.22 -32.92 -3.70
CA THR A 149 57.68 -32.85 -3.74
C THR A 149 58.22 -33.78 -4.82
N LYS A 150 58.94 -33.22 -5.81
CA LYS A 150 59.70 -34.00 -6.79
C LYS A 150 60.79 -34.77 -6.06
N LYS A 151 60.69 -36.10 -6.02
CA LYS A 151 61.82 -36.98 -5.68
C LYS A 151 62.92 -36.79 -6.73
N ALA A 152 64.06 -36.25 -6.31
CA ALA A 152 65.27 -36.26 -7.10
C ALA A 152 65.74 -37.72 -7.25
N ARG A 153 65.96 -38.15 -8.50
CA ARG A 153 66.68 -39.38 -8.83
C ARG A 153 68.18 -39.06 -8.82
N HIS A 154 68.94 -39.75 -7.98
CA HIS A 154 70.35 -40.09 -8.17
C HIS A 154 70.62 -41.41 -7.49
#